data_AF-Q8RF06-F1
#
_entry.id   AF-Q8RF06-F1
#
_cell.length_a   1.000
_cell.length_b   1.000
_cell.length_c   1.000
_cell.angle_alpha   90.00
_cell.angle_beta   90.00
_cell.angle_gamma   90.00
#
_symmetry.space_group_name_H-M   'P 1'
#
loop_
_entity.id
_entity.type
_entity.pdbx_description
1 polymer ?
#
loop_
_entity_poly.entity_id
_entity_poly.type
_entity_poly.pdbx_seq_one_letter_code
_entity_poly.pdbx_strand_id
1 'polypeptide(L)'
;MDKILYGRKEIVEIISNIFSMENKPDLTFYNSIFDSNIFSSIISTNYDYTAEENFLNLIKISTPFNVSNDESGRIAFYKVYGDYKDRDKVVISTQDIKRIKMLAFYNEFWEKLRAEFNKRPTILFTVNLEDKVFLDVLDFIIAKTDRLQPIYLYTGDEIDKLLTDKDIISFINKYSIEIIKGENKEFIANVKEKFFGEKKSGDVQQNYA
;
A
#
# COMPACT_ATOMS: atom_id res chain seq x y z
N MET A 1 -28.53 28.81 11.65
CA MET A 1 -27.56 27.81 12.13
C MET A 1 -26.28 28.09 11.36
N ASP A 2 -25.35 28.83 11.96
CA ASP A 2 -24.11 29.21 11.29
C ASP A 2 -23.28 27.96 11.03
N LYS A 3 -22.88 27.74 9.77
CA LYS A 3 -21.99 26.65 9.41
C LYS A 3 -20.63 26.94 10.04
N ILE A 4 -20.25 26.18 11.07
CA ILE A 4 -18.90 26.21 11.61
C ILE A 4 -17.96 25.76 10.48
N LEU A 5 -17.14 26.69 9.98
CA LEU A 5 -16.13 26.42 8.97
C LEU A 5 -14.84 26.03 9.69
N TYR A 6 -14.61 24.73 9.84
CA TYR A 6 -13.36 24.24 10.44
C TYR A 6 -12.17 24.49 9.51
N GLY A 7 -11.06 24.93 10.09
CA GLY A 7 -9.78 25.03 9.39
C GLY A 7 -9.21 23.64 9.07
N ARG A 8 -8.31 23.54 8.08
CA ARG A 8 -7.67 22.27 7.69
C ARG A 8 -7.06 21.53 8.89
N LYS A 9 -6.33 22.24 9.73
CA LYS A 9 -5.65 21.66 10.92
C LYS A 9 -6.65 21.05 11.90
N GLU A 10 -7.79 21.70 12.10
CA GLU A 10 -8.85 21.23 13.00
C GLU A 10 -9.51 19.98 12.44
N ILE A 11 -9.77 19.94 11.12
CA ILE A 11 -10.31 18.74 10.46
C ILE A 11 -9.34 17.56 10.62
N VAL A 12 -8.04 17.77 10.36
CA VAL A 12 -7.01 16.72 10.53
C VAL A 12 -6.93 16.25 11.97
N GLU A 13 -7.03 17.15 12.94
CA GLU A 13 -7.01 16.81 14.36
C GLU A 13 -8.25 16.01 14.79
N ILE A 14 -9.45 16.40 14.33
CA ILE A 14 -10.68 15.64 14.58
C ILE A 14 -10.56 14.22 14.01
N ILE A 15 -10.11 14.11 12.75
CA ILE A 15 -9.92 12.81 12.09
C ILE A 15 -8.88 11.98 12.85
N SER A 16 -7.71 12.57 13.15
CA SER A 16 -6.64 11.90 13.90
C SER A 16 -7.15 11.37 15.24
N ASN A 17 -7.93 12.17 15.97
CA ASN A 17 -8.49 11.74 17.25
C ASN A 17 -9.47 10.57 17.08
N ILE A 18 -10.37 10.62 16.10
CA ILE A 18 -11.30 9.51 15.82
C ILE A 18 -10.54 8.19 15.57
N PHE A 19 -9.45 8.25 14.80
CA PHE A 19 -8.65 7.06 14.47
C PHE A 19 -7.61 6.66 15.54
N SER A 20 -7.26 7.56 16.46
CA SER A 20 -6.29 7.29 17.54
C SER A 20 -6.94 6.86 18.85
N MET A 21 -8.28 6.90 18.95
CA MET A 21 -9.02 6.55 20.16
C MET A 21 -9.08 5.04 20.45
N GLU A 22 -8.45 4.20 19.64
CA GLU A 22 -8.37 2.76 19.88
C GLU A 22 -7.06 2.34 20.56
N ASN A 23 -7.11 1.20 21.24
CA ASN A 23 -6.08 0.62 22.12
C ASN A 23 -4.65 0.62 21.52
N LYS A 24 -3.64 0.36 22.38
CA LYS A 24 -2.25 0.12 21.94
C LYS A 24 -2.24 -0.75 20.68
N PRO A 25 -1.56 -0.31 19.61
CA PRO A 25 -1.62 -1.01 18.34
C PRO A 25 -1.05 -2.41 18.49
N ASP A 26 -1.72 -3.41 17.93
CA ASP A 26 -1.17 -4.76 17.80
C ASP A 26 -0.02 -4.73 16.78
N LEU A 27 1.20 -4.89 17.28
CA LEU A 27 2.42 -4.86 16.47
C LEU A 27 2.75 -6.22 15.85
N THR A 28 1.98 -7.28 16.14
CA THR A 28 2.28 -8.66 15.71
C THR A 28 2.46 -8.75 14.20
N PHE A 29 1.60 -8.06 13.44
CA PHE A 29 1.71 -8.03 11.98
C PHE A 29 2.99 -7.35 11.50
N TYR A 30 3.30 -6.15 11.98
CA TYR A 30 4.54 -5.45 11.61
C TYR A 30 5.78 -6.23 12.00
N ASN A 31 5.82 -6.81 13.20
CA ASN A 31 6.91 -7.69 13.62
C ASN A 31 7.10 -8.83 12.61
N SER A 32 6.02 -9.50 12.21
CA SER A 32 6.08 -10.58 11.23
C SER A 32 6.61 -10.13 9.85
N ILE A 33 6.30 -8.90 9.43
CA ILE A 33 6.82 -8.30 8.19
C ILE A 33 8.33 -8.07 8.30
N PHE A 34 8.78 -7.41 9.36
CA PHE A 34 10.20 -7.10 9.54
C PHE A 34 11.05 -8.35 9.79
N ASP A 35 10.59 -9.27 10.62
CA ASP A 35 11.28 -10.53 10.94
C ASP A 35 11.35 -11.49 9.75
N SER A 36 10.42 -11.37 8.79
CA SER A 36 10.43 -12.21 7.59
C SER A 36 11.64 -11.98 6.70
N ASN A 37 12.17 -10.75 6.67
CA ASN A 37 13.25 -10.30 5.80
C ASN A 37 13.03 -10.59 4.30
N ILE A 38 11.77 -10.66 3.84
CA ILE A 38 11.42 -10.90 2.42
C ILE A 38 10.89 -9.64 1.71
N PHE A 39 10.60 -8.58 2.45
CA PHE A 39 10.06 -7.33 1.91
C PHE A 39 11.14 -6.25 1.86
N SER A 40 11.33 -5.64 0.69
CA SER A 40 12.23 -4.48 0.54
C SER A 40 11.53 -3.13 0.71
N SER A 41 10.22 -3.10 0.51
CA SER A 41 9.42 -1.89 0.52
C SER A 41 8.00 -2.17 1.01
N ILE A 42 7.42 -1.21 1.72
CA ILE A 42 6.04 -1.18 2.17
C ILE A 42 5.42 0.13 1.66
N ILE A 43 4.24 0.05 1.05
CA ILE A 43 3.49 1.20 0.55
C ILE A 43 2.18 1.25 1.32
N SER A 44 1.93 2.36 1.99
CA SER A 44 0.77 2.55 2.84
C SER A 44 -0.05 3.77 2.40
N THR A 45 -1.37 3.60 2.45
CA THR A 45 -2.36 4.67 2.36
C THR A 45 -2.91 5.05 3.73
N ASN A 46 -2.42 4.42 4.80
CA ASN A 46 -2.83 4.75 6.16
C ASN A 46 -2.17 6.05 6.62
N TYR A 47 -2.91 6.78 7.45
CA TYR A 47 -2.46 8.04 8.03
C TYR A 47 -1.80 7.87 9.40
N ASP A 48 -2.06 6.74 10.08
CA ASP A 48 -1.50 6.40 11.39
C ASP A 48 0.03 6.30 11.33
N TYR A 49 0.70 6.53 12.46
CA TYR A 49 2.16 6.57 12.54
C TYR A 49 2.73 5.39 13.35
N THR A 50 2.03 4.26 13.37
CA THR A 50 2.39 3.08 14.16
C THR A 50 3.76 2.54 13.77
N ALA A 51 4.05 2.46 12.47
CA ALA A 51 5.32 1.93 11.98
C ALA A 51 6.48 2.87 12.34
N GLU A 52 6.26 4.17 12.21
CA GLU A 52 7.23 5.23 12.47
C GLU A 52 7.61 5.33 13.95
N GLU A 53 6.67 5.08 14.86
CA GLU A 53 6.96 5.12 16.30
C GLU A 53 7.68 3.88 16.81
N ASN A 54 7.40 2.71 16.21
CA ASN A 54 7.88 1.44 16.76
C ASN A 54 9.06 0.86 15.97
N PHE A 55 9.28 1.26 14.71
CA PHE A 55 10.25 0.63 13.80
C PHE A 55 11.10 1.64 13.00
N LEU A 56 11.29 2.87 13.51
CA LEU A 56 12.03 3.93 12.81
C LEU A 56 13.45 3.52 12.37
N ASN A 57 14.10 2.66 13.14
CA ASN A 57 15.43 2.12 12.84
C ASN A 57 15.43 1.06 11.71
N LEU A 58 14.27 0.53 11.33
CA LEU A 58 14.13 -0.49 10.28
C LEU A 58 13.59 0.08 8.96
N ILE A 59 12.97 1.26 9.00
CA ILE A 59 12.32 1.88 7.85
C ILE A 59 12.97 3.20 7.43
N LYS A 60 12.80 3.54 6.15
CA LYS A 60 13.07 4.88 5.60
C LYS A 60 11.79 5.45 5.00
N ILE A 61 11.26 6.48 5.65
CA ILE A 61 9.94 7.03 5.36
C ILE A 61 10.03 8.00 4.18
N SER A 62 9.16 7.84 3.19
CA SER A 62 8.97 8.80 2.11
C SER A 62 7.49 9.16 1.99
N THR A 63 7.20 10.44 1.92
CA THR A 63 5.87 10.99 1.59
C THR A 63 5.99 11.86 0.34
N PRO A 64 4.88 12.22 -0.33
CA PRO A 64 4.93 13.21 -1.40
C PRO A 64 5.62 14.52 -0.96
N PHE A 65 5.51 14.87 0.33
CA PHE A 65 6.00 16.15 0.85
C PHE A 65 7.43 16.09 1.38
N ASN A 66 7.97 14.90 1.61
CA ASN A 66 9.32 14.69 2.11
C ASN A 66 9.83 13.33 1.64
N VAL A 67 10.70 13.34 0.64
CA VAL A 67 11.25 12.12 0.05
C VAL A 67 12.57 11.78 0.73
N SER A 68 12.70 10.55 1.23
CA SER A 68 13.96 10.11 1.82
C SER A 68 15.03 9.87 0.75
N ASN A 69 16.25 10.33 1.04
CA ASN A 69 17.48 10.04 0.29
C ASN A 69 18.38 9.05 1.04
N ASP A 70 17.81 8.32 2.01
CA ASP A 70 18.56 7.33 2.76
C ASP A 70 18.90 6.10 1.89
N GLU A 71 20.19 5.93 1.65
CA GLU A 71 20.78 4.81 0.89
C GLU A 71 21.02 3.57 1.75
N SER A 72 20.70 3.60 3.05
CA SER A 72 20.79 2.42 3.92
C SER A 72 19.89 1.28 3.45
N GLY A 73 20.24 0.06 3.88
CA GLY A 73 19.48 -1.16 3.62
C GLY A 73 18.13 -1.26 4.35
N ARG A 74 17.67 -0.18 5.01
CA ARG A 74 16.35 -0.12 5.65
C ARG A 74 15.23 -0.28 4.63
N ILE A 75 14.10 -0.84 5.07
CA ILE A 75 12.91 -1.04 4.24
C ILE A 75 12.35 0.32 3.81
N ALA A 76 12.13 0.51 2.52
CA ALA A 76 11.50 1.72 2.02
C ALA A 76 10.03 1.77 2.44
N PHE A 77 9.62 2.80 3.18
CA PHE A 77 8.25 2.95 3.64
C PHE A 77 7.60 4.19 3.01
N TYR A 78 6.71 3.97 2.05
CA TYR A 78 6.05 5.03 1.32
C TYR A 78 4.67 5.29 1.93
N LYS A 79 4.39 6.54 2.30
CA LYS A 79 3.06 6.97 2.75
C LYS A 79 2.46 7.93 1.74
N VAL A 80 1.57 7.40 0.90
CA VAL A 80 1.02 8.11 -0.27
C VAL A 80 0.25 9.36 0.14
N TYR A 81 -0.40 9.32 1.31
CA TYR A 81 -1.22 10.42 1.81
C TYR A 81 -0.56 11.24 2.92
N GLY A 82 0.72 11.02 3.21
CA GLY A 82 1.39 11.59 4.38
C GLY A 82 0.91 10.95 5.69
N ASP A 83 1.04 11.67 6.80
CA ASP A 83 0.69 11.17 8.13
C ASP A 83 0.11 12.28 9.01
N TYR A 84 -0.57 11.90 10.11
CA TYR A 84 -1.20 12.88 11.00
C TYR A 84 -0.22 13.67 11.89
N LYS A 85 1.08 13.36 11.92
CA LYS A 85 2.06 14.14 12.72
C LYS A 85 2.31 15.51 12.12
N ASP A 86 2.34 15.62 10.78
CA ASP A 86 2.43 16.90 10.07
C ASP A 86 1.06 17.28 9.47
N ARG A 87 0.27 18.02 10.27
CA ARG A 87 -1.10 18.44 9.92
C ARG A 87 -1.20 19.26 8.63
N ASP A 88 -0.10 19.87 8.19
CA ASP A 88 -0.04 20.65 6.94
C ASP A 88 0.37 19.81 5.73
N LYS A 89 0.96 18.61 5.95
CA LYS A 89 1.48 17.70 4.93
C LYS A 89 0.78 16.34 4.95
N VAL A 90 -0.55 16.40 4.94
CA VAL A 90 -1.44 15.24 4.83
C VAL A 90 -2.42 15.44 3.67
N VAL A 91 -2.82 14.39 2.98
CA VAL A 91 -3.79 14.42 1.88
C VAL A 91 -5.15 14.01 2.44
N ILE A 92 -6.15 14.89 2.45
CA ILE A 92 -7.48 14.56 3.03
C ILE A 92 -8.64 14.79 2.05
N SER A 93 -8.33 15.17 0.81
CA SER A 93 -9.32 15.52 -0.19
C SER A 93 -8.90 15.12 -1.60
N THR A 94 -9.87 14.98 -2.49
CA THR A 94 -9.61 14.73 -3.92
C THR A 94 -8.84 15.87 -4.59
N GLN A 95 -8.96 17.11 -4.08
CA GLN A 95 -8.16 18.25 -4.55
C GLN A 95 -6.68 18.11 -4.14
N ASP A 96 -6.41 17.62 -2.94
CA ASP A 96 -5.05 17.31 -2.51
C ASP A 96 -4.46 16.22 -3.42
N ILE A 97 -5.22 15.16 -3.72
CA ILE A 97 -4.81 14.09 -4.64
C ILE A 97 -4.47 14.65 -6.03
N LYS A 98 -5.35 15.46 -6.62
CA LYS A 98 -5.10 16.12 -7.90
C LYS A 98 -3.82 16.95 -7.86
N ARG A 99 -3.64 17.74 -6.79
CA ARG A 99 -2.44 18.57 -6.60
C ARG A 99 -1.17 17.71 -6.56
N ILE A 100 -1.14 16.65 -5.77
CA ILE A 100 0.06 15.80 -5.65
C ILE A 100 0.35 15.01 -6.93
N LYS A 101 -0.68 14.66 -7.73
CA LYS A 101 -0.51 13.98 -9.02
C LYS A 101 0.00 14.89 -10.14
N MET A 102 -0.34 16.19 -10.09
CA MET A 102 -0.10 17.12 -11.21
C MET A 102 1.15 17.99 -11.05
N LEU A 103 1.49 18.42 -9.83
CA LEU A 103 2.58 19.39 -9.66
C LEU A 103 3.93 18.69 -9.71
N ALA A 104 4.84 19.22 -10.54
CA ALA A 104 6.18 18.66 -10.76
C ALA A 104 7.02 18.55 -9.47
N PHE A 105 6.71 19.37 -8.45
CA PHE A 105 7.32 19.32 -7.13
C PHE A 105 7.24 17.92 -6.49
N TYR A 106 6.19 17.15 -6.79
CA TYR A 106 5.98 15.81 -6.23
C TYR A 106 6.56 14.68 -7.09
N ASN A 107 7.18 14.99 -8.23
CA ASN A 107 7.62 13.96 -9.19
C ASN A 107 8.65 13.01 -8.57
N GLU A 108 9.58 13.50 -7.76
CA GLU A 108 10.60 12.64 -7.15
C GLU A 108 9.99 11.49 -6.35
N PHE A 109 8.94 11.77 -5.57
CA PHE A 109 8.21 10.75 -4.81
C PHE A 109 7.61 9.69 -5.76
N TRP A 110 6.93 10.13 -6.80
CA TRP A 110 6.28 9.22 -7.76
C TRP A 110 7.27 8.38 -8.54
N GLU A 111 8.40 8.96 -8.95
CA GLU A 111 9.44 8.21 -9.67
C GLU A 111 10.09 7.15 -8.78
N LYS A 112 10.38 7.46 -7.51
CA LYS A 112 10.89 6.46 -6.55
C LYS A 112 9.86 5.36 -6.28
N LEU A 113 8.60 5.73 -6.08
CA LEU A 113 7.52 4.76 -5.86
C LEU A 113 7.32 3.84 -7.07
N ARG A 114 7.27 4.38 -8.29
CA ARG A 114 7.18 3.60 -9.54
C ARG A 114 8.38 2.71 -9.75
N ALA A 115 9.57 3.14 -9.35
CA ALA A 115 10.76 2.30 -9.41
C ALA A 115 10.64 1.02 -8.55
N GLU A 116 9.85 1.04 -7.45
CA GLU A 116 9.56 -0.18 -6.70
C GLU A 116 8.73 -1.16 -7.53
N PHE A 117 7.62 -0.70 -8.14
CA PHE A 117 6.76 -1.51 -9.02
C PHE A 117 7.49 -2.05 -10.25
N ASN A 118 8.48 -1.31 -10.77
CA ASN A 118 9.32 -1.75 -11.88
C ASN A 118 10.33 -2.83 -11.49
N LYS A 119 10.73 -2.89 -10.22
CA LYS A 119 11.83 -3.75 -9.74
C LYS A 119 11.33 -4.99 -9.02
N ARG A 120 10.16 -4.93 -8.39
CA ARG A 120 9.71 -5.96 -7.43
C ARG A 120 8.26 -6.35 -7.66
N PRO A 121 7.94 -7.65 -7.57
CA PRO A 121 6.56 -8.08 -7.44
C PRO A 121 5.91 -7.40 -6.23
N THR A 122 4.65 -6.98 -6.38
CA THR A 122 3.93 -6.21 -5.35
C THR A 122 2.72 -6.99 -4.86
N ILE A 123 2.49 -6.99 -3.55
CA ILE A 123 1.32 -7.63 -2.94
C ILE A 123 0.41 -6.55 -2.36
N LEU A 124 -0.82 -6.49 -2.87
CA LEU A 124 -1.91 -5.71 -2.30
C LEU A 124 -2.51 -6.53 -1.16
N PHE A 125 -2.45 -6.00 0.06
CA PHE A 125 -2.92 -6.66 1.27
C PHE A 125 -3.86 -5.74 2.04
N THR A 126 -5.02 -6.26 2.46
CA THR A 126 -6.04 -5.50 3.22
C THR A 126 -6.44 -4.16 2.57
N VAL A 127 -6.47 -4.11 1.24
CA VAL A 127 -6.84 -2.90 0.49
C VAL A 127 -8.35 -2.86 0.23
N ASN A 128 -8.93 -1.66 0.29
CA ASN A 128 -10.33 -1.47 -0.08
C ASN A 128 -10.45 -1.21 -1.59
N LEU A 129 -10.78 -2.26 -2.36
CA LEU A 129 -10.97 -2.14 -3.82
C LEU A 129 -12.26 -1.41 -4.21
N GLU A 130 -13.23 -1.26 -3.30
CA GLU A 130 -14.45 -0.48 -3.56
C GLU A 130 -14.20 1.03 -3.51
N ASP A 131 -13.09 1.47 -2.90
CA ASP A 131 -12.67 2.86 -2.90
C ASP A 131 -12.13 3.26 -4.28
N LYS A 132 -12.98 3.96 -5.04
CA LYS A 132 -12.62 4.47 -6.37
C LYS A 132 -11.47 5.47 -6.36
N VAL A 133 -11.29 6.20 -5.25
CA VAL A 133 -10.17 7.15 -5.10
C VAL A 133 -8.88 6.37 -4.91
N PHE A 134 -8.90 5.30 -4.11
CA PHE A 134 -7.77 4.38 -3.99
C PHE A 134 -7.41 3.76 -5.34
N LEU A 135 -8.39 3.22 -6.08
CA LEU A 135 -8.14 2.64 -7.41
C LEU A 135 -7.57 3.68 -8.39
N ASP A 136 -8.09 4.91 -8.41
CA ASP A 136 -7.55 6.00 -9.23
C ASP A 136 -6.11 6.38 -8.86
N VAL A 137 -5.76 6.36 -7.57
CA VAL A 137 -4.38 6.61 -7.12
C VAL A 137 -3.45 5.47 -7.53
N LEU A 138 -3.88 4.22 -7.33
CA LEU A 138 -3.11 3.04 -7.72
C LEU A 138 -2.92 2.98 -9.24
N ASP A 139 -3.97 3.28 -10.02
CA ASP A 139 -3.92 3.42 -11.48
C ASP A 139 -2.88 4.45 -11.92
N PHE A 140 -2.91 5.64 -11.32
CA PHE A 140 -1.97 6.71 -11.62
C PHE A 140 -0.51 6.34 -11.37
N ILE A 141 -0.24 5.52 -10.34
CA ILE A 141 1.10 5.05 -10.04
C ILE A 141 1.52 4.03 -11.10
N ILE A 142 0.71 2.98 -11.30
CA ILE A 142 1.06 1.82 -12.12
C ILE A 142 1.06 2.15 -13.62
N ALA A 143 0.11 2.95 -14.11
CA ALA A 143 -0.05 3.23 -15.54
C ALA A 143 1.17 3.89 -16.21
N LYS A 144 2.08 4.46 -15.40
CA LYS A 144 3.32 5.10 -15.86
C LYS A 144 4.58 4.28 -15.53
N THR A 145 4.44 3.00 -15.24
CA THR A 145 5.57 2.09 -15.02
C THR A 145 6.03 1.49 -16.34
N ASP A 146 7.35 1.48 -16.60
CA ASP A 146 7.91 0.99 -17.86
C ASP A 146 7.95 -0.55 -17.93
N ARG A 147 8.20 -1.20 -16.79
CA ARG A 147 8.41 -2.66 -16.68
C ARG A 147 7.73 -3.17 -15.43
N LEU A 148 6.41 -3.03 -15.40
CA LEU A 148 5.59 -3.47 -14.29
C LEU A 148 5.87 -4.93 -13.93
N GLN A 149 6.31 -5.17 -12.70
CA GLN A 149 6.42 -6.52 -12.14
C GLN A 149 5.04 -7.04 -11.75
N PRO A 150 4.88 -8.38 -11.61
CA PRO A 150 3.62 -8.97 -11.22
C PRO A 150 3.02 -8.34 -9.96
N ILE A 151 1.72 -8.09 -9.99
CA ILE A 151 0.95 -7.62 -8.84
C ILE A 151 0.07 -8.77 -8.37
N TYR A 152 0.05 -8.98 -7.06
CA TYR A 152 -0.78 -9.96 -6.40
C TYR A 152 -1.81 -9.26 -5.51
N LEU A 153 -3.02 -9.77 -5.46
CA LEU A 153 -4.03 -9.41 -4.47
C LEU A 153 -4.14 -10.54 -3.46
N TYR A 154 -3.73 -10.29 -2.22
CA TYR A 154 -3.94 -11.22 -1.12
C TYR A 154 -5.27 -10.92 -0.42
N THR A 155 -6.16 -11.91 -0.40
CA THR A 155 -7.53 -11.73 0.07
C THR A 155 -8.13 -13.05 0.53
N GLY A 156 -9.07 -12.99 1.48
CA GLY A 156 -9.87 -14.15 1.88
C GLY A 156 -11.02 -14.41 0.90
N ASP A 157 -11.99 -15.21 1.36
CA ASP A 157 -13.16 -15.66 0.59
C ASP A 157 -14.09 -14.51 0.14
N GLU A 158 -13.96 -13.32 0.72
CA GLU A 158 -14.74 -12.13 0.33
C GLU A 158 -14.45 -11.66 -1.10
N ILE A 159 -13.34 -12.10 -1.70
CA ILE A 159 -13.00 -11.77 -3.08
C ILE A 159 -14.08 -12.15 -4.08
N ASP A 160 -14.79 -13.26 -3.84
CA ASP A 160 -15.83 -13.72 -4.76
C ASP A 160 -17.00 -12.71 -4.82
N LYS A 161 -17.24 -11.93 -3.75
CA LYS A 161 -18.20 -10.81 -3.76
C LYS A 161 -17.66 -9.61 -4.53
N LEU A 162 -16.40 -9.25 -4.32
CA LEU A 162 -15.75 -8.12 -4.99
C LEU A 162 -15.63 -8.32 -6.51
N LEU A 163 -15.47 -9.58 -6.95
CA LEU A 163 -15.47 -9.98 -8.36
C LEU A 163 -16.88 -9.99 -9.01
N THR A 164 -17.82 -9.23 -8.46
CA THR A 164 -19.08 -8.89 -9.12
C THR A 164 -19.11 -7.44 -9.61
N ASP A 165 -18.24 -6.58 -9.07
CA ASP A 165 -18.12 -5.18 -9.48
C ASP A 165 -17.29 -5.07 -10.77
N LYS A 166 -17.87 -4.44 -11.80
CA LYS A 166 -17.23 -4.30 -13.12
C LYS A 166 -15.98 -3.42 -13.10
N ASP A 167 -15.94 -2.39 -12.25
CA ASP A 167 -14.79 -1.49 -12.13
C ASP A 167 -13.61 -2.27 -11.51
N ILE A 168 -13.86 -3.07 -10.47
CA ILE A 168 -12.86 -3.92 -9.82
C ILE A 168 -12.34 -4.99 -10.78
N ILE A 169 -13.23 -5.71 -11.46
CA ILE A 169 -12.86 -6.73 -12.45
C ILE A 169 -12.02 -6.11 -13.59
N SER A 170 -12.44 -4.95 -14.09
CA SER A 170 -11.71 -4.23 -15.14
C SER A 170 -10.32 -3.83 -14.67
N PHE A 171 -10.17 -3.36 -13.43
CA PHE A 171 -8.88 -2.99 -12.85
C PHE A 171 -7.94 -4.19 -12.69
N ILE A 172 -8.45 -5.30 -12.14
CA ILE A 172 -7.69 -6.56 -11.99
C ILE A 172 -7.22 -7.05 -13.36
N ASN A 173 -8.09 -7.06 -14.37
CA ASN A 173 -7.75 -7.49 -15.72
C ASN A 173 -6.76 -6.55 -16.40
N LYS A 174 -6.93 -5.23 -16.25
CA LYS A 174 -6.04 -4.21 -16.84
C LYS A 174 -4.58 -4.44 -16.44
N TYR A 175 -4.34 -4.83 -15.19
CA TYR A 175 -2.99 -5.03 -14.66
C TYR A 175 -2.61 -6.50 -14.46
N SER A 176 -3.43 -7.44 -14.93
CA SER A 176 -3.20 -8.88 -14.78
C SER A 176 -2.91 -9.27 -13.32
N ILE A 177 -3.69 -8.72 -12.37
CA ILE A 177 -3.48 -8.95 -10.94
C ILE A 177 -3.82 -10.40 -10.59
N GLU A 178 -2.85 -11.12 -10.05
CA GLU A 178 -3.02 -12.51 -9.60
C GLU A 178 -3.61 -12.56 -8.19
N ILE A 179 -4.61 -13.41 -7.96
CA ILE A 179 -5.25 -13.53 -6.64
C ILE A 179 -4.57 -14.64 -5.83
N ILE A 180 -4.17 -14.32 -4.60
CA ILE A 180 -3.71 -15.27 -3.59
C ILE A 180 -4.79 -15.35 -2.51
N LYS A 181 -5.48 -16.49 -2.45
CA LYS A 181 -6.48 -16.74 -1.41
C LYS A 181 -5.80 -17.15 -0.10
N GLY A 182 -6.18 -16.54 1.02
CA GLY A 182 -5.70 -16.93 2.34
C GLY A 182 -6.19 -16.00 3.46
N GLU A 183 -6.11 -16.48 4.71
CA GLU A 183 -6.48 -15.67 5.87
C GLU A 183 -5.36 -14.68 6.23
N ASN A 184 -5.71 -13.52 6.81
CA ASN A 184 -4.73 -12.48 7.19
C ASN A 184 -3.65 -13.02 8.16
N LYS A 185 -4.02 -13.92 9.07
CA LYS A 185 -3.09 -14.53 10.05
C LYS A 185 -2.03 -15.43 9.39
N GLU A 186 -2.30 -15.92 8.18
CA GLU A 186 -1.43 -16.85 7.43
C GLU A 186 -0.61 -16.13 6.37
N PHE A 187 -0.76 -14.80 6.26
CA PHE A 187 -0.17 -13.98 5.19
C PHE A 187 1.30 -14.28 4.95
N ILE A 188 2.15 -14.18 5.98
CA ILE A 188 3.60 -14.40 5.84
C ILE A 188 3.91 -15.84 5.41
N ALA A 189 3.20 -16.84 5.95
CA ALA A 189 3.43 -18.24 5.62
C ALA A 189 3.08 -18.51 4.15
N ASN A 190 1.91 -18.04 3.70
CA ASN A 190 1.43 -18.21 2.34
C ASN A 190 2.32 -17.48 1.31
N VAL A 191 2.78 -16.27 1.64
CA VAL A 191 3.75 -15.55 0.80
C VAL A 191 5.08 -16.31 0.73
N LYS A 192 5.59 -16.81 1.85
CA LYS A 192 6.83 -17.61 1.85
C LYS A 192 6.70 -18.87 1.00
N GLU A 193 5.62 -19.62 1.15
CA GLU A 193 5.38 -20.82 0.36
C GLU A 193 5.28 -20.51 -1.14
N LYS A 194 4.50 -19.49 -1.51
CA LYS A 194 4.25 -19.12 -2.92
C LYS A 194 5.52 -18.69 -3.67
N PHE A 195 6.38 -17.92 -3.02
CA PHE A 195 7.54 -17.28 -3.67
C PHE A 195 8.88 -17.94 -3.37
N PHE A 196 8.99 -18.67 -2.25
CA PHE A 196 10.26 -19.23 -1.76
C PHE A 196 10.15 -20.72 -1.40
N GLY A 197 8.95 -21.32 -1.45
CA GLY A 197 8.79 -22.75 -1.28
C GLY A 197 9.53 -23.52 -2.37
N GLU A 198 10.18 -24.62 -1.99
CA GLU A 198 10.76 -25.53 -2.98
C GLU A 198 9.64 -26.07 -3.86
N LYS A 199 9.72 -25.81 -5.18
CA LYS A 199 8.93 -26.58 -6.14
C LYS A 199 9.36 -28.03 -5.99
N LYS A 200 8.53 -28.87 -5.34
CA LYS A 200 8.70 -30.32 -5.42
C LYS A 200 8.78 -30.67 -6.90
N SER A 201 9.90 -31.22 -7.35
CA SER A 201 10.05 -31.70 -8.73
C SER A 201 9.02 -32.82 -8.94
N GLY A 202 7.88 -32.49 -9.51
CA GLY A 202 6.75 -33.41 -9.64
C GLY A 202 5.60 -32.85 -10.48
N ASP A 203 5.31 -31.55 -10.40
CA ASP A 203 4.18 -30.96 -11.12
C ASP A 203 4.56 -30.44 -12.51
N VAL A 204 5.41 -31.18 -13.22
CA VAL A 204 5.56 -31.07 -14.67
C VAL A 204 5.32 -32.44 -15.28
N GLN A 205 4.04 -32.75 -15.52
CA GLN A 205 3.50 -33.41 -16.70
C GLN A 205 2.16 -34.08 -16.35
N GLN A 206 1.07 -33.41 -16.71
CA GLN A 206 -0.11 -34.09 -17.28
C GLN A 206 -0.94 -33.06 -18.02
N ASN A 207 -0.47 -32.70 -19.21
CA ASN A 207 -1.32 -32.30 -20.33
C ASN A 207 -0.65 -32.89 -21.59
N TYR A 208 -0.79 -34.20 -21.72
CA TYR A 208 -0.74 -34.89 -23.00
C TYR A 208 -2.13 -35.49 -23.22
N ALA A 209 -2.89 -34.84 -24.10
CA ALA A 209 -3.82 -35.40 -25.10
C ALA A 209 -4.73 -34.28 -25.59
#